data_AF-A0A9X7IR82-F1
#
_entry.id   AF-A0A9X7IR82-F1
#
_cell.length_a   1.000
_cell.length_b   1.000
_cell.length_c   1.000
_cell.angle_alpha   90.00
_cell.angle_beta   90.00
_cell.angle_gamma   90.00
#
_symmetry.space_group_name_H-M   'P 1'
#
loop_
_entity.id
_entity.type
_entity.pdbx_description
1 polymer ?
#
loop_
_entity_poly.entity_id
_entity_poly.type
_entity_poly.pdbx_seq_one_letter_code
_entity_poly.pdbx_strand_id
1 'polypeptide(L)'
;MGEIQVNDWDGFRAILAQCNALHGQIAARRDAGAKVAAAAAAAADSEGGAAPVYEPSLTALGGCIDGCGTHVDAAAAAVSGVLAELEMVVNGMQGIDTGGAQEVQNV
;
A
#
# COMPACT_ATOMS: atom_id res chain seq x y z
N MET A 1 26.80 -15.69 6.95
CA MET A 1 25.47 -15.04 6.81
C MET A 1 24.95 -14.86 8.22
N GLY A 2 24.67 -13.62 8.64
CA GLY A 2 24.16 -13.37 9.99
C GLY A 2 22.71 -13.86 10.09
N GLU A 3 22.43 -14.70 11.07
CA GLU A 3 21.09 -15.14 11.41
C GLU A 3 20.26 -13.91 11.81
N ILE A 4 19.19 -13.63 11.07
CA ILE A 4 18.22 -12.62 11.49
C ILE A 4 17.37 -13.29 12.58
N GLN A 5 17.67 -12.98 13.85
CA GLN A 5 16.86 -13.43 14.98
C GLN A 5 15.74 -12.41 15.23
N VAL A 6 14.49 -12.84 15.06
CA VAL A 6 13.31 -12.08 15.47
C VAL A 6 13.05 -12.40 16.94
N ASN A 7 13.48 -11.50 17.83
CA ASN A 7 13.40 -11.70 19.29
C ASN A 7 12.04 -11.30 19.90
N ASP A 8 11.14 -10.69 19.12
CA ASP A 8 9.82 -10.23 19.55
C ASP A 8 8.78 -10.48 18.45
N TRP A 9 8.10 -11.62 18.56
CA TRP A 9 7.08 -12.04 17.58
C TRP A 9 5.82 -11.21 17.63
N ASP A 10 5.42 -10.74 18.81
CA ASP A 10 4.21 -9.92 18.96
C ASP A 10 4.44 -8.52 18.40
N GLY A 11 5.62 -7.93 18.66
CA GLY A 11 6.05 -6.69 18.03
C GLY A 11 6.14 -6.80 16.50
N PHE A 12 6.66 -7.92 16.00
CA PHE A 12 6.71 -8.17 14.55
C PHE A 12 5.31 -8.22 13.93
N ARG A 13 4.36 -8.94 14.55
CA ARG A 13 2.96 -8.98 14.08
C ARG A 13 2.28 -7.62 14.13
N ALA A 14 2.55 -6.83 15.17
CA ALA A 14 2.02 -5.47 15.28
C ALA A 14 2.53 -4.57 14.14
N ILE A 15 3.81 -4.66 13.79
CA ILE A 15 4.39 -3.92 12.66
C ILE A 15 3.78 -4.40 11.34
N LEU A 16 3.62 -5.70 11.15
CA LEU A 16 2.99 -6.27 9.94
C LEU A 16 1.55 -5.77 9.75
N ALA A 17 0.78 -5.71 10.84
CA ALA A 17 -0.57 -5.14 10.83
C ALA A 17 -0.57 -3.63 10.50
N GLN A 18 0.40 -2.86 11.00
CA GLN A 18 0.55 -1.45 10.65
C GLN A 18 0.90 -1.26 9.17
N CYS A 19 1.77 -2.11 8.63
CA CYS A 19 2.11 -2.08 7.20
C CYS A 19 0.89 -2.41 6.32
N ASN A 20 0.10 -3.42 6.70
CA ASN A 20 -1.18 -3.73 6.03
C ASN A 20 -2.17 -2.55 6.08
N ALA A 21 -2.28 -1.87 7.23
CA ALA A 21 -3.14 -0.69 7.37
C ALA A 21 -2.67 0.49 6.50
N LEU A 22 -1.35 0.75 6.45
CA LEU A 22 -0.77 1.78 5.57
C LEU A 22 -0.97 1.44 4.09
N HIS A 23 -0.81 0.17 3.71
CA HIS A 23 -1.08 -0.31 2.37
C HIS A 23 -2.54 -0.06 1.96
N GLY A 24 -3.50 -0.33 2.86
CA GLY A 24 -4.93 -0.05 2.62
C GLY A 24 -5.26 1.44 2.39
N GLN A 25 -4.45 2.37 2.91
CA GLN A 25 -4.64 3.81 2.69
C GLN A 25 -4.23 4.27 1.29
N ILE A 26 -3.45 3.47 0.56
CA ILE A 26 -2.94 3.83 -0.77
C ILE A 26 -4.10 4.05 -1.76
N ALA A 27 -5.05 3.12 -1.82
CA ALA A 27 -6.22 3.23 -2.68
C ALA A 27 -7.07 4.48 -2.33
N ALA A 28 -7.28 4.75 -1.05
CA ALA A 28 -8.03 5.93 -0.60
C ALA A 28 -7.35 7.25 -1.00
N ARG A 29 -6.01 7.31 -0.98
CA ARG A 29 -5.24 8.48 -1.42
C ARG A 29 -5.29 8.67 -2.93
N ARG A 30 -5.30 7.58 -3.71
CA ARG A 30 -5.50 7.63 -5.16
C ARG A 30 -6.89 8.20 -5.51
N ASP A 31 -7.94 7.71 -4.87
CA ASP A 31 -9.30 8.21 -5.08
C ASP A 31 -9.45 9.69 -4.72
N ALA A 32 -8.76 10.13 -3.65
CA ALA A 32 -8.71 11.55 -3.31
C ALA A 32 -8.04 12.38 -4.41
N GLY A 33 -6.94 11.90 -5.00
CA GLY A 33 -6.28 12.56 -6.13
C GLY A 33 -7.17 12.68 -7.37
N ALA A 34 -7.89 11.62 -7.73
CA ALA A 34 -8.84 11.63 -8.84
C ALA A 34 -9.98 12.65 -8.62
N LYS A 35 -10.48 12.77 -7.38
CA LYS A 35 -11.49 13.79 -7.01
C LYS A 35 -10.96 15.22 -7.14
N VAL A 36 -9.69 15.47 -6.82
CA VAL A 36 -9.07 16.79 -7.03
C VAL A 36 -8.98 17.13 -8.52
N ALA A 37 -8.59 16.17 -9.36
CA ALA A 37 -8.57 16.36 -10.82
C ALA A 37 -9.96 16.72 -11.36
N ALA A 38 -10.99 15.97 -10.95
CA ALA A 38 -12.37 16.21 -11.34
C ALA A 38 -12.89 17.59 -10.86
N ALA A 39 -12.56 17.98 -9.64
CA ALA A 39 -12.92 19.29 -9.09
C ALA A 39 -12.22 20.44 -9.85
N ALA A 40 -10.94 20.27 -10.22
CA ALA A 40 -10.20 21.24 -11.00
C ALA A 40 -10.78 21.41 -12.42
N ALA A 41 -11.16 20.31 -13.07
CA ALA A 41 -11.83 20.35 -14.37
C ALA A 41 -13.21 21.04 -14.29
N ALA A 42 -14.00 20.73 -13.27
CA ALA A 42 -15.32 21.35 -13.05
C ALA A 42 -15.22 22.86 -12.75
N ALA A 43 -14.22 23.27 -11.96
CA ALA A 43 -13.99 24.69 -11.66
C ALA A 43 -13.64 25.48 -12.93
N ALA A 44 -12.81 24.91 -13.80
CA ALA A 44 -12.43 25.54 -15.07
C ALA A 44 -13.60 25.72 -16.04
N ASP A 45 -14.59 24.83 -16.01
CA ASP A 45 -15.75 24.88 -16.91
C ASP A 45 -16.86 25.84 -16.40
N SER A 46 -16.89 26.12 -15.09
CA SER A 46 -17.95 26.90 -14.42
C SER A 46 -18.03 28.38 -14.82
N GLU A 47 -17.00 28.96 -15.44
CA GLU A 47 -16.99 30.36 -15.91
C GLU A 47 -17.44 30.55 -17.38
N GLY A 48 -18.05 29.53 -18.00
CA GLY A 48 -18.65 29.66 -19.34
C GLY A 48 -17.77 29.18 -20.49
N GLY A 49 -16.96 28.16 -20.22
CA GLY A 49 -16.03 27.54 -21.14
C GLY A 49 -14.62 27.67 -20.58
N ALA A 50 -13.99 26.53 -20.30
CA ALA A 50 -12.59 26.48 -19.90
C ALA A 50 -11.79 27.48 -20.76
N ALA A 51 -11.31 28.58 -20.15
CA ALA A 51 -10.53 29.55 -20.87
C ALA A 51 -9.39 28.76 -21.54
N PRO A 52 -9.23 28.80 -22.87
CA PRO A 52 -8.34 27.89 -23.62
C PRO A 52 -6.90 27.82 -23.08
N VAL A 53 -6.51 28.85 -22.32
CA VAL A 53 -5.23 28.95 -21.61
C VAL A 53 -5.02 27.88 -20.52
N TYR A 54 -6.08 27.37 -19.88
CA TYR A 54 -5.97 26.41 -18.78
C TYR A 54 -6.08 24.94 -19.22
N GLU A 55 -6.58 24.69 -20.42
CA GLU A 55 -6.76 23.34 -20.97
C GLU A 55 -5.44 22.55 -21.04
N PRO A 56 -4.30 23.13 -21.46
CA PRO A 56 -3.01 22.44 -21.40
C PRO A 56 -2.56 22.10 -19.97
N SER A 57 -2.82 22.99 -19.01
CA SER A 57 -2.43 22.78 -17.60
C SER A 57 -3.29 21.70 -16.93
N LEU A 58 -4.59 21.66 -17.21
CA LEU A 58 -5.49 20.62 -16.70
C LEU A 58 -5.18 19.25 -17.30
N THR A 59 -4.89 19.21 -18.60
CA THR A 59 -4.44 17.98 -19.28
C THR A 59 -3.11 17.47 -18.70
N ALA A 60 -2.14 18.36 -18.47
CA ALA A 60 -0.87 18.00 -17.84
C ALA A 60 -1.07 17.52 -16.38
N LEU A 61 -1.96 18.16 -15.63
CA LEU A 61 -2.32 17.73 -14.27
C LEU A 61 -2.96 16.34 -14.25
N GLY A 62 -3.90 16.08 -15.16
CA GLY A 62 -4.51 14.76 -15.33
C GLY A 62 -3.47 13.67 -15.63
N GLY A 63 -2.57 13.91 -16.59
CA GLY A 63 -1.50 12.98 -16.91
C GLY A 63 -0.52 12.74 -15.75
N CYS A 64 -0.23 13.79 -14.95
CA CYS A 64 0.61 13.65 -13.76
C CYS A 64 -0.08 12.80 -12.68
N ILE A 65 -1.39 13.00 -12.46
CA ILE A 65 -2.17 12.22 -11.48
C ILE A 65 -2.27 10.76 -11.92
N ASP A 66 -2.50 10.47 -13.20
CA ASP A 66 -2.54 9.11 -13.73
C ASP A 66 -1.18 8.40 -13.65
N GLY A 67 -0.10 9.13 -13.98
CA GLY A 67 1.28 8.64 -13.83
C GLY A 67 1.61 8.31 -12.38
N CYS A 68 1.29 9.22 -11.45
CA CYS A 68 1.43 8.98 -10.02
C CYS A 68 0.58 7.78 -9.57
N GLY A 69 -0.65 7.64 -10.04
CA GLY A 69 -1.52 6.50 -9.76
C GLY A 69 -0.88 5.17 -10.17
N THR A 70 -0.28 5.11 -11.36
CA THR A 70 0.41 3.92 -11.87
C THR A 70 1.61 3.53 -11.00
N HIS A 71 2.44 4.49 -10.60
CA HIS A 71 3.58 4.24 -9.72
C HIS A 71 3.15 3.80 -8.33
N VAL A 72 2.07 4.39 -7.83
CA VAL A 72 1.46 4.05 -6.54
C VAL A 72 0.89 2.63 -6.55
N ASP A 73 0.21 2.22 -7.62
CA ASP A 73 -0.29 0.85 -7.78
C ASP A 73 0.86 -0.18 -7.84
N ALA A 74 1.92 0.13 -8.58
CA ALA A 74 3.09 -0.74 -8.69
C ALA A 74 3.79 -0.91 -7.33
N ALA A 75 3.96 0.19 -6.59
CA ALA A 75 4.50 0.16 -5.23
C ALA A 75 3.59 -0.62 -4.28
N ALA A 76 2.27 -0.45 -4.39
CA ALA A 76 1.29 -1.20 -3.61
C ALA A 76 1.39 -2.70 -3.88
N ALA A 77 1.47 -3.12 -5.15
CA ALA A 77 1.62 -4.53 -5.51
C ALA A 77 2.90 -5.15 -4.93
N ALA A 78 4.03 -4.44 -5.01
CA ALA A 78 5.29 -4.89 -4.42
C ALA A 78 5.20 -5.02 -2.89
N VAL A 79 4.59 -4.05 -2.22
CA VAL A 79 4.36 -4.09 -0.77
C VAL A 79 3.45 -5.25 -0.39
N SER A 80 2.36 -5.49 -1.14
CA SER A 80 1.46 -6.61 -0.88
C SER A 80 2.16 -7.97 -1.02
N GLY A 81 3.05 -8.13 -2.01
CA GLY A 81 3.83 -9.36 -2.18
C GLY A 81 4.75 -9.62 -0.98
N VAL A 82 5.48 -8.60 -0.54
CA VAL A 82 6.37 -8.69 0.63
C VAL A 82 5.56 -8.98 1.90
N LEU A 83 4.40 -8.37 2.08
CA LEU A 83 3.53 -8.63 3.24
C LEU A 83 3.05 -10.09 3.26
N ALA A 84 2.64 -10.63 2.12
CA ALA A 84 2.23 -12.03 2.01
C ALA A 84 3.38 -13.00 2.34
N GLU A 85 4.60 -12.71 1.87
CA GLU A 85 5.79 -13.50 2.24
C GLU A 85 6.08 -13.45 3.74
N LEU A 86 6.00 -12.26 4.35
CA LEU A 86 6.21 -12.10 5.79
C LEU A 86 5.13 -12.82 6.61
N GLU A 87 3.86 -12.76 6.19
CA GLU A 87 2.77 -13.51 6.82
C GLU A 87 3.00 -15.03 6.74
N MET A 88 3.46 -15.55 5.60
CA MET A 88 3.83 -16.96 5.47
C MET A 88 4.96 -17.34 6.42
N VAL A 89 6.00 -16.52 6.54
CA VAL A 89 7.14 -16.77 7.44
C VAL A 89 6.67 -16.81 8.90
N VAL A 90 5.88 -15.83 9.34
CA VAL A 90 5.33 -15.77 10.70
C VAL A 90 4.48 -17.01 11.02
N ASN A 91 3.57 -17.37 10.11
CA ASN A 91 2.68 -18.51 10.32
C ASN A 91 3.46 -19.84 10.31
N GLY A 92 4.46 -19.97 9.44
CA GLY A 92 5.34 -21.13 9.38
C GLY A 92 6.15 -21.31 10.67
N MET A 93 6.73 -20.22 11.19
CA MET A 93 7.51 -20.27 12.44
C MET A 93 6.63 -20.60 13.66
N GLN A 94 5.40 -20.09 13.72
CA GLN A 94 4.44 -20.48 14.76
C GLN A 94 4.07 -21.97 14.68
N GLY A 95 3.93 -22.52 13.47
CA GLY A 95 3.70 -23.95 13.28
C GLY A 95 4.86 -24.81 13.78
N ILE A 96 6.09 -24.40 13.51
CA ILE A 96 7.31 -25.08 13.99
C ILE A 96 7.40 -25.03 15.52
N ASP A 97 7.18 -23.88 16.14
CA ASP A 97 7.21 -23.74 17.60
C ASP A 97 6.15 -24.61 18.28
N THR A 98 4.93 -24.63 17.72
CA THR A 98 3.82 -25.43 18.26
C THR A 98 4.09 -26.93 18.11
N GLY A 99 4.57 -27.36 16.94
CA GLY A 99 4.90 -28.76 16.68
C GLY A 99 6.09 -29.25 17.52
N GLY A 100 7.13 -28.42 17.65
CA GLY A 100 8.28 -28.72 18.50
C GLY A 100 7.91 -28.83 19.98
N ALA A 101 7.04 -27.95 20.48
CA ALA A 101 6.53 -28.03 21.84
C ALA A 101 5.73 -29.32 22.10
N GLN A 102 4.94 -29.78 21.13
CA GLN A 102 4.21 -31.04 21.21
C GLN A 102 5.14 -32.26 21.23
N GLU A 103 6.16 -32.28 20.38
CA GLU A 103 7.16 -33.37 20.37
C GLU A 103 7.90 -33.47 21.71
N VAL A 104 8.33 -32.34 22.31
CA VAL A 104 9.00 -32.34 23.62
C VAL A 104 8.07 -32.81 24.75
N GLN A 105 6.77 -32.49 24.70
CA GLN A 105 5.80 -32.99 25.68
C GLN A 105 5.53 -34.49 25.57
N ASN A 106 5.81 -35.10 24.41
CA ASN A 106 5.57 -36.51 24.13
C ASN A 106 6.82 -37.39 24.34
N VAL A 107 7.94 -36.82 24.81
CA VAL A 107 9.19 -37.51 25.19
C VAL A 107 9.30 -37.61 26.71
#